data_AF-A0A973M121-F1
#
_entry.id   AF-A0A973M121-F1
#
_cell.length_a   1.000
_cell.length_b   1.000
_cell.length_c   1.000
_cell.angle_alpha   90.00
_cell.angle_beta   90.00
_cell.angle_gamma   90.00
#
_symmetry.space_group_name_H-M   'P 1'
#
loop_
_entity.id
_entity.type
_entity.pdbx_description
1 polymer ?
#
loop_
_entity_poly.entity_id
_entity_poly.type
_entity_poly.pdbx_seq_one_letter_code
_entity_poly.pdbx_strand_id
1 'polypeptide(L)'
;MVLAAAVLTGVLTGKINGTTIVQEMSNWLVSIIPADAGPFMAVITGVLSIPMTFFMSNDAFYFGVLPILSETAGHYGISAAEMARASITGQPFHLQSPLVPAILLLVSLAKVELGDHHKLVLWRTAAISLVMLAVAMVIGVIGVG
;
A
#
# COMPACT_ATOMS: atom_id res chain seq x y z
N MET A 1 -3.05 16.83 -4.14
CA MET A 1 -1.63 16.54 -3.87
C MET A 1 -0.87 15.96 -5.08
N VAL A 2 -1.46 15.98 -6.29
CA VAL A 2 -0.88 15.39 -7.52
C VAL A 2 0.50 15.93 -7.89
N LEU A 3 0.78 17.23 -7.70
CA LEU A 3 2.09 17.82 -8.05
C LEU A 3 3.24 17.22 -7.23
N ALA A 4 3.07 17.11 -5.91
CA ALA A 4 4.11 16.57 -5.03
C ALA A 4 4.37 15.08 -5.34
N ALA A 5 3.31 14.32 -5.61
CA ALA A 5 3.41 12.93 -6.04
C ALA A 5 4.14 12.78 -7.38
N ALA A 6 3.84 13.65 -8.35
CA ALA A 6 4.51 13.65 -9.65
C ALA A 6 5.99 14.01 -9.55
N VAL A 7 6.35 14.98 -8.71
CA VAL A 7 7.76 15.35 -8.44
C VAL A 7 8.49 14.18 -7.76
N LEU A 8 7.89 13.57 -6.73
CA LEU A 8 8.46 12.40 -6.05
C LEU A 8 8.69 11.25 -7.05
N THR A 9 7.67 10.92 -7.85
CA THR A 9 7.78 9.89 -8.90
C THR A 9 8.93 10.22 -9.85
N GLY A 10 9.00 11.46 -10.33
CA GLY A 10 10.06 11.91 -11.24
C GLY A 10 11.46 11.79 -10.64
N VAL A 11 11.64 12.08 -9.35
CA VAL A 11 12.91 11.88 -8.64
C VAL A 11 13.24 10.39 -8.51
N LEU A 12 12.25 9.56 -8.17
CA LEU A 12 12.45 8.12 -7.96
C LEU A 12 12.76 7.37 -9.27
N THR A 13 12.10 7.74 -10.37
CA THR A 13 12.31 7.15 -11.71
C THR A 13 13.40 7.86 -12.51
N GLY A 14 13.91 9.00 -12.02
CA GLY A 14 14.98 9.75 -12.64
C GLY A 14 16.28 8.94 -12.64
N LYS A 15 16.95 8.87 -13.79
CA LYS A 15 18.24 8.16 -13.89
C LYS A 15 19.36 9.01 -13.31
N ILE A 16 20.06 8.45 -12.33
CA ILE A 16 21.29 9.01 -11.75
C ILE A 16 22.37 7.97 -12.00
N ASN A 17 23.40 8.31 -12.77
CA ASN A 17 24.50 7.39 -13.14
C ASN A 17 24.03 6.07 -13.80
N GLY A 18 22.92 6.11 -14.54
CA GLY A 18 22.41 4.97 -15.31
C GLY A 18 21.38 4.10 -14.59
N THR A 19 21.26 4.21 -13.26
CA THR A 19 20.25 3.51 -12.45
C THR A 19 19.23 4.49 -11.87
N THR A 20 18.11 3.95 -11.37
CA THR A 20 17.06 4.74 -10.70
C THR A 20 17.07 4.44 -9.21
N ILE A 21 16.53 5.36 -8.39
CA ILE A 21 16.40 5.13 -6.95
C ILE A 21 15.52 3.89 -6.70
N VAL A 22 14.46 3.70 -7.51
CA VAL A 22 13.60 2.50 -7.42
C VAL A 22 14.41 1.21 -7.58
N GLN A 23 15.29 1.14 -8.59
CA GLN A 23 16.12 -0.04 -8.85
C GLN A 23 17.15 -0.31 -7.76
N GLU A 24 17.81 0.73 -7.24
CA GLU A 24 18.80 0.54 -6.16
C GLU A 24 18.11 0.07 -4.87
N MET A 25 16.96 0.66 -4.54
CA MET A 25 16.18 0.26 -3.37
C MET A 25 15.60 -1.15 -3.52
N SER A 26 15.14 -1.54 -4.72
CA SER A 26 14.64 -2.90 -4.96
C SER A 26 15.76 -3.93 -4.84
N ASN A 27 16.94 -3.68 -5.42
CA ASN A 27 18.10 -4.55 -5.31
C ASN A 27 18.51 -4.77 -3.83
N TRP A 28 18.51 -3.70 -3.04
CA TRP A 28 18.75 -3.80 -1.60
C TRP A 28 17.69 -4.62 -0.88
N LEU A 29 16.39 -4.42 -1.17
CA LEU A 29 15.32 -5.23 -0.58
C LEU A 29 15.45 -6.71 -0.95
N VAL A 30 15.72 -7.03 -2.22
CA VAL A 30 15.94 -8.41 -2.68
C VAL A 30 17.09 -9.07 -1.92
N SER A 31 18.15 -8.33 -1.57
CA SER A 31 19.29 -8.87 -0.81
C SER A 31 18.98 -9.23 0.66
N ILE A 32 17.90 -8.68 1.23
CA ILE A 32 17.52 -8.89 2.64
C ILE A 32 16.32 -9.82 2.76
N ILE A 33 15.41 -9.80 1.78
CA ILE A 33 14.21 -10.62 1.78
C ILE A 33 14.61 -12.09 1.53
N PRO A 34 14.23 -13.03 2.42
CA PRO A 34 14.47 -14.45 2.19
C PRO A 34 13.78 -14.93 0.91
N ALA A 35 14.41 -15.84 0.17
CA ALA A 35 13.86 -16.38 -1.08
C ALA A 35 12.46 -16.98 -0.90
N ASP A 36 12.20 -17.61 0.25
CA ASP A 36 10.91 -18.21 0.60
C ASP A 36 9.78 -17.18 0.77
N ALA A 37 10.11 -15.92 1.06
CA ALA A 37 9.14 -14.83 1.20
C ALA A 37 8.80 -14.17 -0.15
N GLY A 38 9.61 -14.41 -1.19
CA GLY A 38 9.45 -13.84 -2.53
C GLY A 38 8.05 -14.07 -3.13
N PRO A 39 7.55 -15.31 -3.20
CA PRO A 39 6.21 -15.61 -3.74
C PRO A 39 5.04 -14.96 -2.98
N PHE A 40 5.27 -14.47 -1.76
CA PHE A 40 4.26 -13.84 -0.93
C PHE A 40 4.32 -12.31 -0.96
N MET A 41 5.17 -11.70 -1.78
CA MET A 41 5.36 -10.24 -1.81
C MET A 41 4.06 -9.47 -2.09
N ALA A 42 3.15 -10.01 -2.91
CA ALA A 42 1.84 -9.40 -3.13
C ALA A 42 1.02 -9.39 -1.83
N VAL A 43 0.94 -10.52 -1.13
CA VAL A 43 0.23 -10.64 0.16
C VAL A 43 0.84 -9.72 1.22
N ILE A 44 2.18 -9.72 1.34
CA ILE A 44 2.92 -8.83 2.24
C ILE A 44 2.58 -7.37 1.94
N THR A 45 2.53 -6.99 0.67
CA THR A 45 2.17 -5.63 0.26
C THR A 45 0.73 -5.29 0.62
N GLY A 46 -0.22 -6.22 0.47
CA GLY A 46 -1.61 -6.02 0.89
C GLY A 46 -1.77 -5.87 2.40
N VAL A 47 -0.97 -6.58 3.19
CA VAL A 47 -0.94 -6.41 4.66
C VAL A 47 -0.30 -5.08 5.04
N LEU A 48 0.84 -4.74 4.44
CA LEU A 48 1.56 -3.48 4.70
C LEU A 48 0.76 -2.25 4.30
N SER A 49 -0.07 -2.35 3.25
CA SER A 49 -0.87 -1.21 2.80
C SER A 49 -1.87 -0.76 3.86
N ILE A 50 -2.38 -1.66 4.72
CA ILE A 50 -3.32 -1.32 5.80
C ILE A 50 -2.75 -0.23 6.74
N PRO A 51 -1.65 -0.46 7.47
CA PRO A 51 -1.08 0.56 8.34
C PRO A 51 -0.39 1.69 7.55
N MET A 52 0.32 1.38 6.45
CA MET A 52 1.08 2.41 5.74
C MET A 52 0.19 3.47 5.14
N THR A 53 -0.91 3.08 4.49
CA THR A 53 -1.85 4.06 3.93
C THR A 53 -2.63 4.80 5.02
N PHE A 54 -2.71 4.29 6.26
CA PHE A 54 -3.30 5.06 7.36
C PHE A 54 -2.39 6.19 7.85
N PHE A 55 -1.08 5.92 7.97
CA PHE A 55 -0.10 6.89 8.48
C PHE A 55 0.52 7.77 7.39
N MET A 56 0.38 7.39 6.13
CA MET A 56 0.89 8.13 4.97
C MET A 56 -0.28 8.59 4.10
N SER A 57 -0.08 9.62 3.27
CA SER A 57 -1.08 9.93 2.24
C SER A 57 -1.14 8.81 1.21
N ASN A 58 -2.32 8.64 0.58
CA ASN A 58 -2.52 7.69 -0.51
C ASN A 58 -1.46 7.87 -1.60
N ASP A 59 -1.26 9.14 -2.01
CA ASP A 59 -0.26 9.53 -2.99
C ASP A 59 1.15 9.09 -2.59
N ALA A 60 1.58 9.31 -1.34
CA ALA A 60 2.92 8.93 -0.90
C ALA A 60 3.15 7.41 -0.95
N PHE A 61 2.13 6.62 -0.63
CA PHE A 61 2.23 5.16 -0.69
C PHE A 61 2.28 4.67 -2.14
N TYR A 62 1.36 5.11 -3.02
CA TYR A 62 1.27 4.59 -4.39
C TYR A 62 2.36 5.09 -5.34
N PHE A 63 2.87 6.30 -5.11
CA PHE A 63 3.92 6.89 -5.95
C PHE A 63 5.32 6.76 -5.35
N GLY A 64 5.42 6.53 -4.04
CA GLY A 64 6.70 6.37 -3.34
C GLY A 64 7.04 4.92 -3.01
N VAL A 65 6.16 4.25 -2.27
CA VAL A 65 6.46 2.93 -1.66
C VAL A 65 6.15 1.77 -2.62
N LEU A 66 4.94 1.75 -3.18
CA LEU A 66 4.49 0.64 -4.04
C LEU A 66 5.40 0.41 -5.26
N PRO A 67 5.96 1.41 -5.96
CA PRO A 67 6.86 1.17 -7.08
C PRO A 67 8.11 0.39 -6.67
N ILE A 68 8.67 0.68 -5.49
CA ILE A 68 9.85 -0.01 -4.95
C ILE A 68 9.48 -1.47 -4.61
N LEU A 69 8.35 -1.68 -3.95
CA LEU A 69 7.86 -3.03 -3.64
C LEU A 69 7.55 -3.83 -4.91
N SER A 70 6.97 -3.18 -5.93
CA SER A 70 6.62 -3.80 -7.20
C SER A 70 7.86 -4.16 -8.02
N GLU A 71 8.88 -3.30 -8.07
CA GLU A 71 10.15 -3.63 -8.71
C GLU A 71 10.81 -4.82 -8.00
N THR A 72 10.83 -4.80 -6.67
CA THR A 72 11.33 -5.91 -5.82
C THR A 72 10.60 -7.23 -6.13
N ALA A 73 9.27 -7.19 -6.18
CA ALA A 73 8.43 -8.35 -6.47
C ALA A 73 8.62 -8.88 -7.91
N GLY A 74 8.99 -8.00 -8.84
CA GLY A 74 9.35 -8.38 -10.22
C GLY A 74 10.52 -9.35 -10.29
N HIS A 75 11.49 -9.26 -9.36
CA HIS A 75 12.59 -10.22 -9.28
C HIS A 75 12.13 -11.64 -8.87
N TYR A 76 10.96 -11.75 -8.25
CA TYR A 76 10.31 -13.01 -7.87
C TYR A 76 9.24 -13.46 -8.87
N GLY A 77 9.13 -12.80 -10.03
CA GLY A 77 8.16 -13.14 -11.08
C GLY A 77 6.73 -12.65 -10.83
N ILE A 78 6.50 -11.84 -9.79
CA ILE A 78 5.17 -11.29 -9.48
C ILE A 78 4.92 -10.05 -10.33
N SER A 79 3.76 -10.02 -10.98
CA SER A 79 3.39 -8.91 -11.86
C SER A 79 3.06 -7.62 -11.08
N ALA A 80 3.37 -6.45 -11.65
CA ALA A 80 2.99 -5.16 -11.07
C ALA A 80 1.46 -5.02 -10.90
N ALA A 81 0.68 -5.62 -11.80
CA ALA A 81 -0.77 -5.62 -11.72
C ALA A 81 -1.27 -6.37 -10.48
N GLU A 82 -0.61 -7.46 -10.11
CA GLU A 82 -0.92 -8.22 -8.90
C GLU A 82 -0.57 -7.47 -7.63
N MET A 83 0.61 -6.83 -7.61
CA MET A 83 1.02 -5.94 -6.53
C MET A 83 0.02 -4.79 -6.33
N ALA A 84 -0.43 -4.18 -7.43
CA ALA A 84 -1.45 -3.13 -7.40
C ALA A 84 -2.77 -3.65 -6.79
N ARG A 85 -3.27 -4.81 -7.23
CA ARG A 85 -4.50 -5.43 -6.70
C ARG A 85 -4.39 -5.75 -5.21
N ALA A 86 -3.25 -6.27 -4.76
CA ALA A 86 -3.03 -6.54 -3.35
C ALA A 86 -3.00 -5.24 -2.54
N SER A 87 -2.30 -4.22 -3.03
CA SER A 87 -2.14 -2.97 -2.30
C SER A 87 -3.46 -2.22 -2.03
N ILE A 88 -4.44 -2.31 -2.94
CA ILE A 88 -5.73 -1.62 -2.80
C ILE A 88 -6.66 -2.23 -1.74
N THR A 89 -6.40 -3.45 -1.26
CA THR A 89 -7.25 -4.08 -0.23
C THR A 89 -7.18 -3.33 1.11
N GLY A 90 -6.16 -2.51 1.35
CA GLY A 90 -6.03 -1.67 2.54
C GLY A 90 -6.89 -0.40 2.55
N GLN A 91 -7.48 -0.01 1.40
CA GLN A 91 -8.23 1.25 1.26
C GLN A 91 -9.39 1.45 2.26
N PRO A 92 -10.18 0.43 2.64
CA PRO A 92 -11.21 0.60 3.67
C PRO A 92 -10.65 1.16 5.00
N PHE A 93 -9.43 0.75 5.37
CA PHE A 93 -8.75 1.24 6.55
C PHE A 93 -8.15 2.64 6.33
N HIS A 94 -7.55 2.90 5.16
CA HIS A 94 -7.06 4.23 4.76
C HIS A 94 -8.12 5.32 4.90
N LEU A 95 -9.37 5.03 4.53
CA LEU A 95 -10.47 6.00 4.60
C LEU A 95 -10.84 6.43 6.03
N GLN A 96 -10.31 5.75 7.06
CA GLN A 96 -10.40 6.18 8.46
C GLN A 96 -9.22 7.06 8.89
N SER A 97 -8.22 7.25 8.03
CA SER A 97 -7.08 8.10 8.36
C SER A 97 -7.52 9.56 8.58
N PRO A 98 -7.06 10.22 9.64
CA PRO A 98 -7.24 11.67 9.81
C PRO A 98 -6.63 12.50 8.67
N LEU A 99 -5.76 11.90 7.84
CA LEU A 99 -5.20 12.51 6.65
C LEU A 99 -6.22 12.65 5.51
N VAL A 100 -7.36 11.95 5.59
CA VAL A 100 -8.44 11.99 4.59
C VAL A 100 -9.47 13.05 5.04
N PRO A 101 -9.62 14.18 4.33
CA PRO A 101 -10.53 15.24 4.78
C PRO A 101 -12.00 14.81 4.88
N ALA A 102 -12.40 13.82 4.08
CA ALA A 102 -13.76 13.31 4.07
C ALA A 102 -14.20 12.74 5.43
N ILE A 103 -13.32 12.04 6.17
CA ILE A 103 -13.72 11.47 7.47
C ILE A 103 -13.97 12.58 8.49
N LEU A 104 -13.13 13.61 8.50
CA LEU A 104 -13.26 14.77 9.38
C LEU A 104 -14.58 15.54 9.11
N LEU A 105 -14.94 15.67 7.84
CA LEU A 105 -16.23 16.26 7.44
C LEU A 105 -17.41 15.41 7.92
N LEU A 106 -17.36 14.09 7.69
CA LEU A 106 -18.46 13.19 8.04
C LEU A 106 -18.71 13.13 9.55
N VAL A 107 -17.66 13.03 10.37
CA VAL A 107 -17.81 13.00 11.83
C VAL A 107 -18.32 14.35 12.38
N SER A 108 -17.91 15.46 11.77
CA SER A 108 -18.42 16.81 12.08
C SER A 108 -19.91 16.94 11.79
N LEU A 109 -20.36 16.50 10.61
CA LEU A 109 -21.79 16.50 10.24
C LEU A 109 -22.62 15.57 11.12
N ALA A 110 -22.04 14.44 11.55
CA ALA A 110 -22.68 13.49 12.46
C ALA A 110 -22.65 13.94 13.93
N LYS A 111 -21.96 15.04 14.27
CA LYS A 111 -21.77 15.55 15.64
C LYS A 111 -21.18 14.50 16.60
N VAL A 112 -20.21 13.72 16.11
CA VAL A 112 -19.49 12.71 16.90
C VAL A 112 -18.00 13.00 16.90
N GLU A 113 -17.35 12.67 18.01
CA GLU A 113 -15.90 12.77 18.12
C GLU A 113 -15.20 11.69 17.28
N LEU A 114 -14.12 12.06 16.57
CA LEU A 114 -13.37 11.13 15.72
C LEU A 114 -12.85 9.93 16.51
N GLY A 115 -12.41 10.16 17.75
CA GLY A 115 -11.91 9.10 18.63
C GLY A 115 -12.98 8.06 18.96
N ASP A 116 -14.21 8.48 19.21
CA ASP A 116 -15.32 7.57 19.52
C ASP A 116 -15.77 6.79 18.29
N HIS A 117 -15.78 7.43 17.12
CA HIS A 117 -15.96 6.75 15.84
C HIS A 117 -14.88 5.67 15.63
N HIS A 118 -13.60 6.02 15.79
CA HIS A 118 -12.48 5.09 15.60
C HIS A 118 -12.50 3.88 16.54
N LYS A 119 -12.91 4.05 17.82
CA LYS A 119 -13.07 2.92 18.75
C LYS A 119 -14.00 1.84 18.19
N LEU A 120 -15.02 2.25 17.42
CA LEU A 120 -16.00 1.32 16.85
C LEU A 120 -15.58 0.79 15.48
N VAL A 121 -15.06 1.65 14.59
CA VAL A 121 -14.88 1.27 13.18
C VAL A 121 -13.48 0.84 12.81
N LEU A 122 -12.44 1.27 13.51
CA LEU A 122 -11.05 1.11 13.03
C LEU A 122 -10.66 -0.36 12.93
N TRP A 123 -10.97 -1.16 13.96
CA TRP A 123 -10.71 -2.60 13.92
C TRP A 123 -11.60 -3.31 12.89
N ARG A 124 -12.82 -2.82 12.63
CA ARG A 124 -13.75 -3.38 11.64
C ARG A 124 -13.25 -3.16 10.23
N THR A 125 -12.74 -1.97 9.92
CA THR A 125 -12.16 -1.68 8.61
C THR A 125 -10.86 -2.45 8.39
N ALA A 126 -10.06 -2.68 9.43
CA ALA A 126 -8.89 -3.55 9.33
C ALA A 126 -9.30 -5.00 9.01
N ALA A 127 -10.32 -5.51 9.71
CA ALA A 127 -10.86 -6.83 9.44
C ALA A 127 -11.43 -6.93 8.01
N ILE A 128 -12.17 -5.92 7.53
CA ILE A 128 -12.67 -5.87 6.16
C ILE A 128 -11.51 -5.89 5.15
N SER A 129 -10.45 -5.11 5.36
CA SER A 129 -9.28 -5.10 4.48
C SER A 129 -8.60 -6.47 4.40
N LEU A 130 -8.48 -7.16 5.54
CA LEU A 130 -7.93 -8.52 5.60
C LEU A 130 -8.84 -9.55 4.91
N VAL A 131 -10.16 -9.43 5.09
CA VAL A 131 -11.14 -10.28 4.39
C VAL A 131 -11.08 -10.05 2.88
N MET A 132 -10.98 -8.81 2.42
CA MET A 132 -10.82 -8.50 1.00
C MET A 132 -9.54 -9.12 0.43
N LEU A 133 -8.43 -9.03 1.16
CA LEU A 133 -7.18 -9.68 0.78
C LEU A 133 -7.33 -11.21 0.73
N ALA A 134 -7.96 -11.82 1.73
CA ALA A 134 -8.23 -13.25 1.78
C ALA A 134 -9.10 -13.73 0.60
N VAL A 135 -10.16 -12.99 0.28
CA VAL A 135 -11.02 -13.31 -0.86
C VAL A 135 -10.24 -13.21 -2.18
N ALA A 136 -9.41 -12.18 -2.34
CA ALA A 136 -8.59 -12.02 -3.55
C ALA A 136 -7.56 -13.15 -3.72
N MET A 137 -7.03 -13.69 -2.61
CA MET A 137 -6.19 -14.89 -2.63
C MET A 137 -6.99 -16.15 -3.01
N VAL A 138 -8.18 -16.35 -2.44
CA VAL A 138 -9.03 -17.52 -2.72
C VAL A 138 -9.50 -17.56 -4.18
N ILE A 139 -9.78 -16.41 -4.79
CA ILE A 139 -10.17 -16.31 -6.22
C ILE A 139 -8.93 -16.50 -7.14
N GLY A 140 -7.71 -16.48 -6.60
CA GLY A 140 -6.48 -16.62 -7.37
C GLY A 140 -6.06 -15.36 -8.13
N VAL A 141 -6.63 -14.21 -7.77
CA VAL A 141 -6.30 -12.91 -8.37
C VAL A 141 -5.02 -12.32 -7.75
N ILE A 142 -4.71 -12.75 -6.52
CA ILE A 142 -3.43 -12.56 -5.83
C ILE A 142 -2.89 -13.97 -5.58
N GLY A 143 -1.75 -14.27 -6.18
CA GLY A 143 -1.06 -15.55 -6.05
C GLY A 143 -0.50 -15.75 -4.66
N VAL A 144 -0.45 -17.02 -4.27
CA VAL A 144 0.13 -17.47 -2.99
C VAL A 144 1.00 -18.68 -3.33
N GLY A 145 2.24 -18.43 -3.78
CA GLY A 145 3.12 -19.47 -4.32
C GLY A 145 2.93 -19.71 -5.81
#